data_AF-D6D4A8-F1
#
_entry.id   AF-D6D4A8-F1
#
_cell.length_a   1.000
_cell.length_b   1.000
_cell.length_c   1.000
_cell.angle_alpha   90.00
_cell.angle_beta   90.00
_cell.angle_gamma   90.00
#
_symmetry.space_group_name_H-M   'P 1'
#
loop_
_entity.id
_entity.type
_entity.pdbx_description
1 polymer ?
#
loop_
_entity_poly.entity_id
_entity_poly.type
_entity_poly.pdbx_seq_one_letter_code
_entity_poly.pdbx_strand_id
1 'polypeptide(L)'
;MWRTNFRNPLTIMGGLIGFGGVVMLYAEQLNVRWLHSYSERGILLLIFGCISWALGTLYAKYRSSREEKVNAFAGSAWQMLFASGMFWLCAVINGDVREADLREVSVTSWLSLLYLVSFGSLLAYSAYVWLLKVRPAAEVGTHAYVNPFIAVLLGVFLGNEQVTFIQVSGLLVILLGVMLIGRKRKAQ
;
A
#
# COMPACT_ATOMS: atom_id res chain seq x y z
N MET A 1 8.93 8.84 20.78
CA MET A 1 8.43 9.17 19.42
C MET A 1 6.95 8.83 19.17
N TRP A 2 6.38 7.72 19.67
CA TRP A 2 4.91 7.51 19.58
C TRP A 2 4.13 8.65 20.24
N ARG A 3 4.56 9.06 21.45
CA ARG A 3 4.02 10.22 22.16
C ARG A 3 4.18 11.56 21.42
N THR A 4 5.08 11.72 20.45
CA THR A 4 5.22 13.00 19.72
C THR A 4 4.34 13.05 18.47
N ASN A 5 4.08 11.91 17.81
CA ASN A 5 3.12 11.87 16.69
C ASN A 5 1.67 12.00 17.16
N PHE A 6 1.27 11.26 18.20
CA PHE A 6 -0.10 11.32 18.72
C PHE A 6 -0.41 12.58 19.55
N ARG A 7 0.62 13.38 19.92
CA ARG A 7 0.41 14.69 20.55
C ARG A 7 0.22 15.82 19.55
N ASN A 8 0.46 15.58 18.26
CA ASN A 8 0.32 16.61 17.25
C ASN A 8 -1.06 16.54 16.59
N PRO A 9 -1.98 17.48 16.89
CA PRO A 9 -3.34 17.43 16.36
C PRO A 9 -3.37 17.50 14.83
N LEU A 10 -2.39 18.15 14.20
CA LEU A 10 -2.30 18.24 12.73
C LEU A 10 -1.99 16.90 12.05
N THR A 11 -1.23 16.02 12.70
CA THR A 11 -0.95 14.68 12.16
C THR A 11 -2.20 13.80 12.22
N ILE A 12 -2.98 13.93 13.30
CA ILE A 12 -4.26 13.20 13.46
C ILE A 12 -5.30 13.75 12.48
N MET A 13 -5.48 15.07 12.44
CA MET A 13 -6.42 15.73 11.51
C MET A 13 -6.05 15.44 10.06
N GLY A 14 -4.78 15.56 9.67
CA GLY A 14 -4.34 15.24 8.32
C GLY A 14 -4.59 13.78 7.95
N GLY A 15 -4.39 12.85 8.90
CA GLY A 15 -4.72 11.44 8.71
C GLY A 15 -6.22 11.19 8.53
N LEU A 16 -7.07 11.80 9.37
CA LEU A 16 -8.53 11.68 9.27
C LEU A 16 -9.07 12.29 7.98
N ILE A 17 -8.57 13.46 7.57
CA ILE A 17 -8.91 14.11 6.30
C ILE A 17 -8.49 13.21 5.13
N GLY A 18 -7.26 12.70 5.15
CA GLY A 18 -6.76 11.78 4.12
C GLY A 18 -7.63 10.53 4.00
N PHE A 19 -7.99 9.91 5.13
CA PHE A 19 -8.89 8.76 5.16
C PHE A 19 -10.28 9.08 4.61
N GLY A 20 -10.86 10.22 5.00
CA GLY A 20 -12.13 10.69 4.46
C GLY A 20 -12.10 10.89 2.94
N GLY A 21 -11.00 11.43 2.41
CA GLY A 21 -10.79 11.56 0.98
C GLY A 21 -10.73 10.21 0.24
N VAL A 22 -10.11 9.19 0.84
CA VAL A 22 -10.12 7.82 0.29
C VAL A 22 -11.55 7.26 0.28
N VAL A 23 -12.33 7.44 1.35
CA VAL A 23 -13.74 7.01 1.38
C VAL A 23 -14.55 7.70 0.28
N MET A 24 -14.36 9.01 0.07
CA MET A 24 -15.03 9.74 -1.00
C MET A 24 -14.64 9.21 -2.39
N LEU A 25 -13.35 8.96 -2.62
CA LEU A 25 -12.85 8.43 -3.89
C LEU A 25 -13.50 7.09 -4.26
N TYR A 26 -13.73 6.23 -3.27
CA TYR A 26 -14.34 4.91 -3.46
C TYR A 26 -15.87 4.90 -3.25
N ALA A 27 -16.50 6.03 -2.91
CA ALA A 27 -17.92 6.09 -2.52
C ALA A 27 -18.85 5.56 -3.62
N GLU A 28 -18.59 5.91 -4.87
CA GLU A 28 -19.38 5.45 -6.01
C GLU A 28 -19.24 3.93 -6.22
N GLN A 29 -18.05 3.37 -6.02
CA GLN A 29 -17.78 1.94 -6.15
C GLN A 29 -18.39 1.13 -4.99
N LEU A 30 -18.48 1.71 -3.80
CA LEU A 30 -19.14 1.10 -2.64
C LEU A 30 -20.64 0.96 -2.86
N ASN A 31 -21.26 1.89 -3.59
CA ASN A 31 -22.71 1.88 -3.83
C ASN A 31 -23.16 0.76 -4.80
N VAL A 32 -22.25 0.32 -5.68
CA VAL A 32 -22.52 -0.73 -6.69
C VAL A 32 -22.28 -2.14 -6.13
N ARG A 33 -21.53 -2.28 -5.03
CA ARG A 33 -20.98 -3.58 -4.57
C ARG A 33 -21.80 -4.33 -3.52
N TRP A 34 -23.01 -3.85 -3.17
CA TRP A 34 -23.90 -4.49 -2.18
C TRP A 34 -24.50 -5.86 -2.62
N LEU A 35 -23.98 -6.50 -3.67
CA LEU A 35 -24.61 -7.66 -4.33
C LEU A 35 -23.87 -9.02 -4.23
N HIS A 36 -22.83 -9.19 -3.41
CA HIS A 36 -22.09 -10.47 -3.35
C HIS A 36 -22.18 -11.20 -2.00
N SER A 37 -22.64 -12.47 -2.05
CA SER A 37 -22.86 -13.39 -0.91
C SER A 37 -21.61 -13.86 -0.14
N TYR A 38 -20.39 -13.48 -0.54
CA TYR A 38 -19.14 -13.85 0.16
C TYR A 38 -18.41 -12.64 0.77
N SER A 39 -19.10 -11.51 0.91
CA SER A 39 -18.52 -10.23 1.30
C SER A 39 -17.88 -10.26 2.69
N GLU A 40 -18.47 -10.97 3.67
CA GLU A 40 -17.98 -10.90 5.05
C GLU A 40 -16.58 -11.52 5.25
N ARG A 41 -16.28 -12.65 4.59
CA ARG A 41 -14.96 -13.30 4.71
C ARG A 41 -13.86 -12.47 4.06
N GLY A 42 -14.16 -11.87 2.91
CA GLY A 42 -13.24 -10.94 2.23
C GLY A 42 -12.92 -9.72 3.07
N ILE A 43 -13.94 -9.12 3.72
CA ILE A 43 -13.75 -7.97 4.64
C ILE A 43 -12.86 -8.37 5.83
N LEU A 44 -13.12 -9.51 6.47
CA LEU A 44 -12.30 -9.97 7.59
C LEU A 44 -10.84 -10.22 7.18
N LEU A 45 -10.60 -10.81 6.01
CA LEU A 45 -9.26 -10.99 5.46
C LEU A 45 -8.56 -9.66 5.18
N LEU A 46 -9.28 -8.66 4.65
CA LEU A 46 -8.73 -7.32 4.41
C LEU A 46 -8.35 -6.62 5.73
N ILE A 47 -9.20 -6.70 6.75
CA ILE A 47 -8.91 -6.14 8.08
C ILE A 47 -7.67 -6.81 8.68
N PHE A 48 -7.59 -8.13 8.62
CA PHE A 48 -6.42 -8.88 9.09
C PHE A 48 -5.16 -8.49 8.31
N GLY A 49 -5.25 -8.33 7.00
CA GLY A 49 -4.17 -7.85 6.15
C GLY A 49 -3.67 -6.47 6.55
N CYS A 50 -4.57 -5.52 6.80
CA CYS A 50 -4.22 -4.17 7.27
C CYS A 50 -3.51 -4.19 8.63
N ILE A 51 -3.99 -5.00 9.58
CA ILE A 51 -3.36 -5.16 10.90
C ILE A 51 -1.97 -5.78 10.75
N SER A 52 -1.86 -6.86 9.97
CA SER A 52 -0.60 -7.55 9.70
C SER A 52 0.43 -6.61 9.08
N TRP A 53 0.02 -5.80 8.09
CA TRP A 53 0.88 -4.81 7.46
C TRP A 53 1.35 -3.72 8.43
N ALA A 54 0.44 -3.21 9.27
CA ALA A 54 0.78 -2.20 10.27
C ALA A 54 1.77 -2.77 11.30
N LEU A 55 1.52 -3.98 11.82
CA LEU A 55 2.42 -4.67 12.75
C LEU A 55 3.78 -4.97 12.12
N GLY A 56 3.81 -5.48 10.88
CA GLY A 56 5.04 -5.75 10.13
C GLY A 56 5.87 -4.48 9.91
N THR A 57 5.22 -3.37 9.53
CA THR A 57 5.86 -2.06 9.38
C THR A 57 6.45 -1.55 10.70
N LEU A 58 5.72 -1.71 11.81
CA LEU A 58 6.22 -1.32 13.13
C LEU A 58 7.37 -2.23 13.58
N TYR A 59 7.30 -3.54 13.31
CA TYR A 59 8.37 -4.48 13.63
C TYR A 59 9.65 -4.19 12.84
N ALA A 60 9.53 -4.00 11.52
CA ALA A 60 10.63 -3.57 10.65
C ALA A 60 11.23 -2.23 11.12
N LYS A 61 10.33 -1.32 11.53
CA LYS A 61 10.55 -0.11 12.33
C LYS A 61 11.53 -0.28 13.48
N TYR A 62 11.05 -0.95 14.51
CA TYR A 62 11.57 -0.84 15.86
C TYR A 62 12.51 -1.97 16.26
N ARG A 63 12.43 -3.12 15.57
CA ARG A 63 13.29 -4.29 15.83
C ARG A 63 14.37 -4.39 14.76
N SER A 64 13.99 -4.55 13.50
CA SER A 64 14.94 -4.81 12.40
C SER A 64 15.85 -3.60 12.11
N SER A 65 15.30 -2.39 12.02
CA SER A 65 16.09 -1.19 11.71
C SER A 65 16.98 -0.70 12.85
N ARG A 66 16.77 -1.15 14.09
CA ARG A 66 17.53 -0.72 15.27
C ARG A 66 18.71 -1.64 15.56
N GLU A 67 18.59 -2.92 15.21
CA GLU A 67 19.60 -3.95 15.50
C GLU A 67 20.50 -4.25 14.29
N GLU A 68 20.04 -4.06 13.05
CA GLU A 68 20.90 -4.23 11.87
C GLU A 68 21.51 -2.91 11.36
N LYS A 69 22.83 -2.76 11.59
CA LYS A 69 23.70 -1.95 10.70
C LYS A 69 23.74 -2.49 9.27
N VAL A 70 23.26 -3.72 9.07
CA VAL A 70 23.32 -4.50 7.84
C VAL A 70 22.22 -4.04 6.86
N ASN A 71 22.60 -4.08 5.58
CA ASN A 71 21.90 -3.53 4.41
C ASN A 71 20.36 -3.64 4.46
N ALA A 72 19.66 -2.52 4.22
CA ALA A 72 18.19 -2.49 4.03
C ALA A 72 17.69 -3.49 2.96
N PHE A 73 18.58 -3.88 2.05
CA PHE A 73 18.37 -4.90 1.04
C PHE A 73 18.17 -6.31 1.63
N ALA A 74 18.92 -6.68 2.68
CA ALA A 74 18.85 -8.02 3.28
C ALA A 74 17.49 -8.28 3.96
N GLY A 75 16.96 -7.29 4.70
CA GLY A 75 15.63 -7.39 5.29
C GLY A 75 14.52 -7.52 4.25
N SER A 76 14.62 -6.76 3.15
CA SER A 76 13.67 -6.83 2.03
C SER A 76 13.73 -8.20 1.33
N ALA A 77 14.93 -8.77 1.16
CA ALA A 77 15.13 -10.08 0.56
C ALA A 77 14.48 -11.20 1.38
N TRP A 78 14.67 -11.21 2.71
CA TRP A 78 14.01 -12.17 3.59
C TRP A 78 12.48 -12.05 3.54
N GLN A 79 11.96 -10.83 3.59
CA GLN A 79 10.51 -10.60 3.47
C GLN A 79 9.96 -11.17 2.16
N MET A 80 10.64 -10.95 1.03
CA MET A 80 10.23 -11.46 -0.29
C MET A 80 10.29 -12.99 -0.36
N LEU A 81 11.31 -13.63 0.23
CA LEU A 81 11.43 -15.09 0.28
C LEU A 81 10.28 -15.73 1.07
N PHE A 82 9.97 -15.21 2.27
CA PHE A 82 8.85 -15.71 3.07
C PHE A 82 7.50 -15.47 2.38
N ALA A 83 7.30 -14.30 1.77
CA ALA A 83 6.09 -14.00 1.01
C ALA A 83 5.92 -14.96 -0.18
N SER A 84 6.99 -15.22 -0.94
CA SER A 84 7.00 -16.20 -2.03
C SER A 84 6.63 -17.60 -1.56
N GLY A 85 7.22 -18.06 -0.46
CA GLY A 85 6.89 -19.37 0.12
C GLY A 85 5.41 -19.49 0.56
N MET A 86 4.86 -18.43 1.14
CA MET A 86 3.43 -18.40 1.51
C MET A 86 2.51 -18.37 0.28
N PHE A 87 2.85 -17.60 -0.76
CA PHE A 87 2.07 -17.63 -2.00
C PHE A 87 2.12 -18.98 -2.69
N TRP A 88 3.27 -19.65 -2.70
CA TRP A 88 3.38 -21.02 -3.22
C TRP A 88 2.52 -22.01 -2.43
N LEU A 89 2.53 -21.91 -1.10
CA LEU A 89 1.69 -22.76 -0.25
C LEU A 89 0.20 -22.55 -0.55
N CYS A 90 -0.24 -21.29 -0.68
CA CYS A 90 -1.62 -20.97 -1.07
C CYS A 90 -1.97 -21.52 -2.45
N ALA A 91 -1.09 -21.35 -3.45
CA ALA A 91 -1.31 -21.86 -4.80
C ALA A 91 -1.44 -23.39 -4.84
N VAL A 92 -0.64 -24.10 -4.03
CA VAL A 92 -0.72 -25.57 -3.91
C VAL A 92 -2.03 -26.00 -3.23
N ILE A 93 -2.43 -25.32 -2.15
CA ILE A 93 -3.67 -25.63 -1.42
C ILE A 93 -4.91 -25.37 -2.28
N ASN A 94 -4.92 -24.30 -3.08
CA ASN A 94 -6.03 -23.95 -3.96
C ASN A 94 -6.10 -24.82 -5.23
N GLY A 95 -5.01 -25.53 -5.57
CA GLY A 95 -4.94 -26.37 -6.77
C GLY A 95 -4.49 -25.63 -8.03
N ASP A 96 -4.27 -24.32 -7.96
CA ASP A 96 -3.88 -23.44 -9.08
C ASP A 96 -2.66 -23.98 -9.85
N VAL A 97 -1.71 -24.64 -9.16
CA VAL A 97 -0.50 -25.22 -9.77
C VAL A 97 -0.83 -26.31 -10.80
N ARG A 98 -1.95 -27.02 -10.62
CA ARG A 98 -2.37 -28.10 -11.53
C ARG A 98 -3.14 -27.57 -12.74
N GLU A 99 -3.81 -26.43 -12.59
CA GLU A 99 -4.58 -25.77 -13.64
C GLU A 99 -3.74 -24.77 -14.45
N ALA A 100 -2.56 -24.40 -13.95
CA ALA A 100 -1.67 -23.45 -14.61
C ALA A 100 -1.02 -24.04 -15.87
N ASP A 101 -1.53 -23.63 -17.05
CA ASP A 101 -0.82 -23.84 -18.32
C ASP A 101 0.05 -22.62 -18.65
N LEU A 102 1.37 -22.80 -18.54
CA LEU A 102 2.35 -21.75 -18.86
C LEU A 102 2.35 -21.36 -20.35
N ARG A 103 1.76 -22.18 -21.23
CA ARG A 103 1.66 -21.89 -22.67
C ARG A 103 0.56 -20.89 -23.00
N GLU A 104 -0.45 -20.77 -22.14
CA GLU A 104 -1.51 -19.78 -22.28
C GLU A 104 -1.08 -18.38 -21.80
N VAL A 105 0.05 -18.30 -21.09
CA VAL A 105 0.57 -17.04 -20.56
C VAL A 105 1.21 -16.22 -21.68
N SER A 106 0.54 -15.13 -22.06
CA SER A 106 1.03 -14.20 -23.07
C SER A 106 2.40 -13.58 -22.73
N VAL A 107 3.16 -13.19 -23.76
CA VAL A 107 4.43 -12.45 -23.58
C VAL A 107 4.20 -11.14 -22.81
N THR A 108 3.06 -10.48 -23.03
CA THR A 108 2.65 -9.28 -22.29
C THR A 108 2.50 -9.55 -20.79
N SER A 109 1.98 -10.71 -20.39
CA SER A 109 1.89 -11.10 -18.98
C SER A 109 3.28 -11.29 -18.36
N TRP A 110 4.20 -11.92 -19.08
CA TRP A 110 5.59 -12.10 -18.64
C TRP A 110 6.34 -10.77 -18.48
N LEU A 111 6.18 -9.84 -19.44
CA LEU A 111 6.77 -8.51 -19.35
C LEU A 111 6.17 -7.70 -18.19
N SER A 112 4.86 -7.81 -17.97
CA SER A 112 4.17 -7.18 -16.83
C SER A 112 4.68 -7.74 -15.50
N LEU A 113 4.89 -9.06 -15.41
CA LEU A 113 5.47 -9.71 -14.23
C LEU A 113 6.90 -9.21 -13.99
N LEU A 114 7.74 -9.16 -15.02
CA LEU A 114 9.10 -8.64 -14.91
C LEU A 114 9.12 -7.19 -14.40
N TYR A 115 8.23 -6.35 -14.92
CA TYR A 115 8.06 -4.97 -14.44
C TYR A 115 7.67 -4.92 -12.96
N LEU A 116 6.71 -5.74 -12.52
CA LEU A 116 6.28 -5.80 -11.12
C LEU A 116 7.37 -6.35 -10.19
N VAL A 117 8.17 -7.31 -10.65
CA VAL A 117 9.31 -7.84 -9.88
C VAL A 117 10.38 -6.75 -9.71
N SER A 118 10.77 -6.06 -10.77
CA SER A 118 11.82 -5.05 -10.70
C SER A 118 11.36 -3.76 -9.99
N PHE A 119 10.33 -3.10 -10.52
CA PHE A 119 9.89 -1.79 -10.03
C PHE A 119 8.92 -1.91 -8.86
N GLY A 120 7.92 -2.77 -8.98
CA GLY A 120 6.87 -2.94 -7.95
C GLY A 120 7.36 -3.64 -6.68
N SER A 121 8.42 -4.45 -6.78
CA SER A 121 8.92 -5.26 -5.68
C SER A 121 10.32 -4.83 -5.24
N LEU A 122 11.36 -5.14 -6.03
CA LEU A 122 12.75 -4.93 -5.61
C LEU A 122 13.06 -3.46 -5.29
N LEU A 123 12.72 -2.54 -6.20
CA LEU A 123 12.98 -1.12 -6.00
C LEU A 123 12.04 -0.51 -4.94
N ALA A 124 10.73 -0.77 -5.05
CA ALA A 124 9.74 -0.19 -4.14
C ALA A 124 9.94 -0.62 -2.68
N TYR A 125 10.09 -1.92 -2.40
CA TYR A 125 10.28 -2.40 -1.03
C TYR A 125 11.64 -2.00 -0.46
N SER A 126 12.72 -2.03 -1.26
CA SER A 126 14.02 -1.57 -0.80
C SER A 126 13.99 -0.08 -0.42
N ALA A 127 13.32 0.75 -1.24
CA ALA A 127 13.11 2.16 -0.93
C ALA A 127 12.22 2.36 0.31
N TYR A 128 11.16 1.56 0.46
CA TYR A 128 10.27 1.60 1.62
C TYR A 128 11.01 1.27 2.93
N VAL A 129 11.76 0.17 2.95
CA VAL A 129 12.55 -0.24 4.12
C VAL A 129 13.64 0.76 4.43
N TRP A 130 14.33 1.29 3.41
CA TRP A 130 15.29 2.39 3.59
C TRP A 130 14.62 3.63 4.20
N LEU A 131 13.46 4.03 3.69
CA LEU A 131 12.74 5.22 4.17
C LEU A 131 12.27 5.04 5.61
N LEU A 132 11.87 3.83 6.01
CA LEU A 132 11.54 3.51 7.41
C LEU A 132 12.73 3.66 8.36
N LYS A 133 13.97 3.48 7.89
CA LYS A 133 15.19 3.72 8.68
C LYS A 133 15.44 5.22 8.92
N VAL A 134 15.18 6.07 7.91
CA VAL A 134 15.51 7.50 7.96
C VAL A 134 14.34 8.43 8.31
N ARG A 135 13.10 7.93 8.26
CA ARG A 135 11.88 8.71 8.52
C ARG A 135 10.93 8.04 9.51
N PRO A 136 10.08 8.81 10.22
CA PRO A 136 9.03 8.23 11.03
C PRO A 136 8.04 7.42 10.18
N ALA A 137 7.72 6.19 10.60
CA ALA A 137 6.65 5.35 9.99
C ALA A 137 5.34 6.07 9.63
N ALA A 138 4.90 7.08 10.39
CA ALA A 138 3.69 7.84 10.03
C ALA A 138 3.87 8.69 8.76
N GLU A 139 5.07 9.23 8.52
CA GLU A 139 5.44 9.95 7.29
C GLU A 139 5.61 8.96 6.14
N VAL A 140 6.26 7.82 6.37
CA VAL A 140 6.38 6.77 5.36
C VAL A 140 5.01 6.24 4.95
N GLY A 141 4.09 6.07 5.91
CA GLY A 141 2.73 5.61 5.67
C GLY A 141 1.89 6.55 4.80
N THR A 142 2.27 7.83 4.64
CA THR A 142 1.49 8.73 3.78
C THR A 142 1.57 8.37 2.29
N HIS A 143 2.53 7.53 1.87
CA HIS A 143 2.57 7.01 0.50
C HIS A 143 1.26 6.30 0.12
N ALA A 144 0.61 5.63 1.08
CA ALA A 144 -0.65 4.92 0.85
C ALA A 144 -1.77 5.85 0.40
N TYR A 145 -1.71 7.14 0.79
CA TYR A 145 -2.63 8.18 0.33
C TYR A 145 -2.28 8.71 -1.06
N VAL A 146 -1.00 8.68 -1.44
CA VAL A 146 -0.56 9.11 -2.78
C VAL A 146 -0.86 8.04 -3.83
N ASN A 147 -0.90 6.76 -3.46
CA ASN A 147 -1.15 5.65 -4.38
C ASN A 147 -2.46 5.79 -5.19
N PRO A 148 -3.63 6.06 -4.57
CA PRO A 148 -4.86 6.30 -5.33
C PRO A 148 -4.75 7.48 -6.29
N PHE A 149 -3.97 8.51 -5.95
CA PHE A 149 -3.76 9.65 -6.84
C PHE A 149 -3.02 9.27 -8.12
N ILE A 150 -1.92 8.53 -7.98
CA ILE A 150 -1.16 8.06 -9.13
C ILE A 150 -1.98 7.05 -9.94
N ALA A 151 -2.75 6.18 -9.28
CA ALA A 151 -3.63 5.23 -9.96
C ALA A 151 -4.66 5.92 -10.84
N VAL A 152 -5.36 6.94 -10.33
CA VAL A 152 -6.36 7.71 -11.10
C VAL A 152 -5.71 8.46 -12.27
N LEU A 153 -4.55 9.09 -12.07
CA LEU A 153 -3.84 9.76 -13.17
C LEU A 153 -3.47 8.79 -14.29
N LEU A 154 -2.91 7.63 -13.95
CA LEU A 154 -2.58 6.61 -14.94
C LEU A 154 -3.85 6.04 -15.60
N GLY A 155 -4.94 5.85 -14.85
CA GLY A 155 -6.25 5.44 -15.36
C GLY A 155 -6.80 6.42 -16.41
N VAL A 156 -6.69 7.72 -16.17
CA VAL A 156 -7.11 8.76 -17.15
C VAL A 156 -6.19 8.76 -18.38
N PHE A 157 -4.88 8.90 -18.17
CA PHE A 157 -3.94 9.15 -19.27
C PHE A 157 -3.61 7.93 -20.11
N LEU A 158 -3.53 6.75 -19.49
CA LEU A 158 -3.18 5.49 -20.15
C LEU A 158 -4.39 4.58 -20.33
N GLY A 159 -5.31 4.57 -19.36
CA GLY A 159 -6.52 3.74 -19.39
C GLY A 159 -7.73 4.38 -20.07
N ASN A 160 -7.67 5.67 -20.41
CA ASN A 160 -8.78 6.46 -20.95
C ASN A 160 -10.05 6.40 -20.07
N GLU A 161 -9.88 6.24 -18.75
CA GLU A 161 -10.97 6.19 -17.78
C GLU A 161 -11.58 7.57 -17.55
N GLN A 162 -12.91 7.64 -17.45
CA GLN A 162 -13.62 8.86 -17.11
C GLN A 162 -13.69 9.01 -15.58
N VAL A 163 -13.14 10.11 -15.08
CA VAL A 163 -13.11 10.40 -13.63
C VAL A 163 -14.28 11.29 -13.26
N THR A 164 -15.03 10.90 -12.24
CA THR A 164 -16.18 11.67 -11.76
C THR A 164 -15.76 12.86 -10.90
N PHE A 165 -16.65 13.84 -10.74
CA PHE A 165 -16.40 14.98 -9.87
C PHE A 165 -16.16 14.56 -8.41
N ILE A 166 -16.82 13.49 -7.96
CA ILE A 166 -16.64 12.91 -6.62
C ILE A 166 -15.22 12.37 -6.47
N GLN A 167 -14.71 11.65 -7.48
CA GLN A 167 -13.34 11.14 -7.47
C GLN A 167 -12.29 12.26 -7.45
N VAL A 168 -12.46 13.31 -8.27
CA VAL A 168 -11.56 14.48 -8.26
C VAL A 168 -11.59 15.21 -6.92
N SER A 169 -12.77 15.38 -6.32
CA SER A 169 -12.86 16.04 -5.00
C SER A 169 -12.24 15.20 -3.89
N GLY A 170 -12.48 13.88 -3.86
CA GLY A 170 -11.82 12.95 -2.94
C GLY A 170 -10.31 13.01 -3.08
N LEU A 171 -9.81 13.08 -4.31
CA LEU A 171 -8.40 13.22 -4.62
C LEU A 171 -7.75 14.48 -4.01
N LEU A 172 -8.41 15.63 -4.16
CA LEU A 172 -7.97 16.89 -3.56
C LEU A 172 -7.94 16.82 -2.03
N VAL A 173 -8.96 16.20 -1.42
CA VAL A 173 -9.04 16.01 0.04
C VAL A 173 -7.88 15.14 0.53
N ILE A 174 -7.54 14.07 -0.20
CA ILE A 174 -6.39 13.22 0.13
C ILE A 174 -5.09 14.03 0.13
N LEU A 175 -4.83 14.81 -0.94
CA LEU A 175 -3.63 15.63 -1.05
C LEU A 175 -3.54 16.67 0.08
N LEU A 176 -4.65 17.33 0.43
CA LEU A 176 -4.70 18.27 1.55
C LEU A 176 -4.35 17.59 2.88
N GLY A 177 -4.90 16.39 3.12
CA GLY A 177 -4.57 15.58 4.30
C GLY A 177 -3.07 15.26 4.40
N VAL A 178 -2.46 14.81 3.30
CA VAL A 178 -1.02 14.51 3.23
C VAL A 178 -0.17 15.76 3.45
N MET A 179 -0.52 16.89 2.84
CA MET A 179 0.19 18.16 3.03
C MET A 179 0.16 18.63 4.49
N LEU A 180 -0.95 18.43 5.20
CA LEU A 180 -1.07 18.77 6.62
C LEU A 180 -0.15 17.91 7.50
N ILE A 181 0.02 16.63 7.17
CA ILE A 181 0.96 15.73 7.87
C ILE A 181 2.40 16.21 7.66
N GLY A 182 2.77 16.63 6.44
CA GLY A 182 4.12 17.06 6.08
C GLY A 182 4.53 18.45 6.58
N ARG A 183 3.58 19.40 6.73
CA ARG A 183 3.87 20.81 7.06
C ARG A 183 4.51 21.04 8.43
N LYS A 184 4.28 20.17 9.42
CA LYS A 184 4.71 20.40 10.81
C LYS A 184 6.20 20.19 11.08
N ARG A 185 7.00 19.67 10.14
CA ARG A 185 8.45 19.41 10.35
C ARG A 185 9.38 20.43 9.70
N LYS A 186 8.89 21.39 8.92
CA LYS A 186 9.70 22.53 8.44
C LYS A 186 9.94 23.60 9.53
N ALA A 187 9.34 23.45 10.70
CA ALA A 187 9.44 24.40 11.82
C ALA A 187 10.34 23.92 12.98
N GLN A 188 11.20 22.91 12.76
CA GLN A 188 12.24 22.49 13.70
C GLN A 188 13.57 22.29 12.97
#